data_AF-A0A402C2C2-F1
#
_entry.id   AF-A0A402C2C2-F1
#
_cell.length_a   1.000
_cell.length_b   1.000
_cell.length_c   1.000
_cell.angle_alpha   90.00
_cell.angle_beta   90.00
_cell.angle_gamma   90.00
#
_symmetry.space_group_name_H-M   'P 1'
#
loop_
_entity.id
_entity.type
_entity.pdbx_description
1 polymer ?
#
loop_
_entity_poly.entity_id
_entity_poly.type
_entity_poly.pdbx_seq_one_letter_code
_entity_poly.pdbx_strand_id
1 'polypeptide(L)' 'MTGDTAKVNRMVTFALRWFPHGGGPAEEIIAVFGMDTGEFFRCLHAQLHPNPPTPLRPTIVEKMKAVARRRLWLAG' A
#
# COMPACT_ATOMS: atom_id res chain seq x y z
N MET A 1 -0.47 8.77 20.44
CA MET A 1 -1.11 8.73 19.10
C MET A 1 -0.05 8.54 18.00
N THR A 2 0.78 7.50 18.10
CA THR A 2 1.98 7.27 17.26
C THR A 2 1.95 5.94 16.49
N GLY A 3 1.06 5.02 16.88
CA GLY A 3 0.96 3.69 16.26
C GLY A 3 0.45 3.72 14.82
N ASP A 4 -0.39 4.71 14.48
CA ASP A 4 -1.01 4.79 13.16
C ASP A 4 0.00 5.21 12.08
N THR A 5 0.80 6.25 12.33
CA THR A 5 1.88 6.66 11.41
C THR A 5 2.92 5.57 11.20
N ALA A 6 3.29 4.82 12.25
CA ALA A 6 4.24 3.71 12.15
C ALA A 6 3.67 2.54 11.31
N LYS A 7 2.36 2.29 11.39
CA LYS A 7 1.67 1.32 10.54
C LYS A 7 1.66 1.79 9.08
N VAL A 8 1.29 3.04 8.82
CA VAL A 8 1.25 3.58 7.45
C VAL A 8 2.65 3.58 6.82
N ASN A 9 3.69 3.99 7.53
CA ASN A 9 5.06 3.93 7.02
C ASN A 9 5.46 2.51 6.61
N ARG A 10 5.09 1.50 7.42
CA ARG A 10 5.34 0.09 7.06
C ARG A 10 4.55 -0.34 5.82
N MET A 11 3.29 0.06 5.68
CA MET A 11 2.49 -0.22 4.49
C MET A 11 3.13 0.39 3.23
N VAL A 12 3.58 1.64 3.32
CA VAL A 12 4.26 2.34 2.23
C VAL A 12 5.58 1.66 1.87
N THR A 13 6.41 1.32 2.87
CA THR A 13 7.68 0.58 2.64
C THR A 13 7.44 -0.78 2.01
N PHE A 14 6.43 -1.52 2.46
CA PHE A 14 6.05 -2.80 1.87
C PHE A 14 5.62 -2.62 0.40
N ALA A 15 4.76 -1.65 0.13
CA ALA A 15 4.30 -1.37 -1.23
C ALA A 15 5.42 -0.86 -2.15
N LEU A 16 6.40 -0.12 -1.62
CA LEU A 16 7.61 0.28 -2.37
C LEU A 16 8.44 -0.92 -2.83
N ARG A 17 8.58 -1.94 -1.98
CA ARG A 17 9.26 -3.18 -2.33
C ARG A 17 8.52 -3.95 -3.43
N TRP A 18 7.19 -3.95 -3.39
CA TRP A 18 6.37 -4.86 -4.19
C TRP A 18 5.69 -4.26 -5.42
N PHE A 19 5.61 -2.93 -5.56
CA PHE A 19 4.97 -2.32 -6.74
C PHE A 19 5.62 -2.73 -8.09
N PRO A 20 6.95 -2.98 -8.21
CA PRO A 20 7.52 -3.45 -9.48
C PRO A 20 7.00 -4.83 -9.90
N HIS A 21 6.47 -5.60 -8.95
CA HIS A 21 5.94 -6.94 -9.14
C HIS A 21 4.40 -6.98 -9.22
N GLY A 22 3.74 -5.81 -9.25
CA GLY A 22 2.28 -5.72 -9.28
C GLY A 22 1.60 -5.83 -7.90
N GLY A 23 2.36 -5.72 -6.81
CA GLY A 23 1.85 -5.75 -5.44
C GLY A 23 2.31 -6.98 -4.65
N GLY A 24 2.22 -6.90 -3.32
CA GLY A 24 2.70 -7.97 -2.45
C GLY A 24 1.76 -9.19 -2.42
N PRO A 25 2.30 -10.36 -2.05
CA PRO A 25 1.53 -11.59 -1.95
C PRO A 25 0.53 -11.51 -0.78
N ALA A 26 -0.63 -12.16 -0.93
CA ALA A 26 -1.73 -12.08 0.03
C ALA A 26 -1.33 -12.64 1.41
N GLU A 27 -0.60 -13.75 1.44
CA GLU A 27 -0.11 -14.37 2.67
C GLU A 27 0.82 -13.45 3.47
N GLU A 28 1.72 -12.70 2.82
CA GLU A 28 2.62 -11.77 3.50
C GLU A 28 1.87 -10.53 3.98
N ILE A 29 0.87 -10.06 3.23
CA ILE A 29 -0.01 -8.96 3.67
C ILE A 29 -0.74 -9.36 4.96
N ILE A 30 -1.31 -10.56 5.01
CA ILE A 30 -2.00 -11.08 6.20
C ILE A 30 -1.01 -11.24 7.36
N ALA A 31 0.14 -11.87 7.13
CA ALA A 31 1.13 -12.13 8.17
C ALA A 31 1.72 -10.83 8.77
N VAL A 32 1.95 -9.80 7.95
CA VAL A 32 2.62 -8.56 8.40
C VAL A 32 1.62 -7.55 8.96
N PHE A 33 0.42 -7.45 8.39
CA PHE A 33 -0.54 -6.38 8.71
C PHE A 33 -1.82 -6.87 9.38
N GLY A 34 -2.08 -8.18 9.40
CA GLY A 34 -3.33 -8.75 9.90
C GLY A 34 -4.54 -8.36 9.06
N MET A 35 -4.32 -7.98 7.80
CA MET A 35 -5.33 -7.48 6.87
C MET A 35 -5.50 -8.44 5.71
N ASP A 36 -6.71 -8.53 5.18
CA ASP A 36 -6.88 -9.13 3.85
C ASP A 36 -6.30 -8.22 2.75
N THR A 37 -6.15 -8.78 1.56
CA THR A 37 -5.55 -8.06 0.42
C THR A 37 -6.36 -6.81 0.02
N GLY A 38 -7.69 -6.88 0.04
CA GLY A 38 -8.56 -5.78 -0.32
C GLY A 38 -8.50 -4.63 0.69
N GLU A 39 -8.53 -4.96 1.99
CA GLU A 39 -8.36 -4.00 3.07
C GLU A 39 -7.02 -3.27 2.96
N PHE A 40 -5.93 -4.03 2.77
CA PHE A 40 -4.60 -3.46 2.60
C PHE A 40 -4.54 -2.46 1.43
N PHE A 41 -5.02 -2.83 0.24
CA PHE A 41 -4.94 -1.95 -0.93
C PHE A 41 -5.90 -0.75 -0.85
N ARG A 42 -7.04 -0.86 -0.16
CA ARG A 42 -7.91 0.29 0.14
C ARG A 42 -7.21 1.29 1.06
N CYS A 43 -6.65 0.80 2.17
CA CYS A 43 -5.90 1.64 3.10
C CYS A 43 -4.68 2.28 2.43
N LEU A 44 -3.89 1.52 1.67
CA LEU A 44 -2.74 2.04 0.94
C LEU A 44 -3.15 3.14 -0.05
N HIS A 45 -4.23 2.93 -0.83
CA HIS A 45 -4.70 3.93 -1.78
C HIS A 45 -5.12 5.23 -1.11
N ALA A 46 -5.80 5.15 0.03
CA ALA A 46 -6.17 6.32 0.83
C ALA A 46 -4.93 7.08 1.36
N GLN A 47 -3.91 6.36 1.83
CA GLN A 47 -2.70 6.96 2.40
C GLN A 47 -1.77 7.60 1.35
N LEU A 48 -1.86 7.18 0.09
CA LEU A 48 -1.13 7.80 -1.02
C LEU A 48 -1.77 9.13 -1.50
N HIS A 49 -2.81 9.63 -0.82
CA HIS A 49 -3.52 10.86 -1.19
C HIS A 49 -3.89 11.72 0.05
N PRO A 50 -3.67 13.05 0.06
CA PRO A 50 -2.84 13.87 -0.82
C PRO A 50 -1.36 13.98 -0.38
N ASN A 51 -1.04 13.75 0.90
CA ASN A 51 0.32 13.89 1.45
C ASN A 51 0.85 12.53 1.94
N PRO A 52 1.64 11.79 1.13
CA PRO A 52 2.22 10.55 1.57
C PRO A 52 3.17 10.80 2.77
N PRO A 53 3.23 9.89 3.75
CA PRO A 53 3.95 10.12 5.01
C PRO A 53 5.48 10.05 4.89
N THR A 54 6.02 9.84 3.69
CA THR A 54 7.45 9.89 3.38
C THR A 54 7.66 10.66 2.07
N PRO A 55 8.83 11.31 1.88
CA PRO A 55 9.15 11.98 0.62
C PRO A 55 9.31 10.94 -0.49
N LEU A 56 8.20 10.60 -1.14
CA LEU A 56 8.17 9.76 -2.33
C LEU A 56 8.12 10.64 -3.56
N ARG A 57 8.90 10.26 -4.58
CA ARG A 57 8.78 10.89 -5.90
C ARG A 57 7.35 10.71 -6.42
N PRO A 58 6.71 11.74 -7.01
CA PRO A 58 5.35 11.65 -7.53
C PRO A 58 5.15 10.48 -8.50
N THR A 59 6.15 10.19 -9.33
CA THR A 59 6.11 9.07 -10.29
C THR A 59 6.03 7.69 -9.62
N ILE A 60 6.61 7.52 -8.42
CA ILE A 60 6.52 6.28 -7.65
C ILE A 60 5.15 6.17 -7.00
N VAL A 61 4.64 7.27 -6.43
CA VAL A 61 3.28 7.34 -5.88
C VAL A 61 2.25 6.93 -6.92
N GLU A 62 2.33 7.46 -8.14
CA GLU A 62 1.39 7.11 -9.21
C GLU A 62 1.47 5.65 -9.64
N LYS A 63 2.67 5.05 -9.67
CA LYS A 63 2.82 3.61 -9.93
C LYS A 63 2.19 2.76 -8.83
N MET A 64 2.40 3.11 -7.56
CA MET A 64 1.81 2.42 -6.43
C MET A 64 0.28 2.54 -6.43
N LYS A 65 -0.26 3.73 -6.75
CA LYS A 65 -1.70 3.94 -6.92
C LYS A 65 -2.27 3.08 -8.05
N ALA A 66 -1.57 2.99 -9.18
CA ALA A 66 -2.00 2.14 -10.30
C ALA A 66 -2.06 0.65 -9.90
N VAL A 67 -1.07 0.17 -9.16
CA VAL A 67 -1.08 -1.19 -8.59
C VAL A 67 -2.26 -1.39 -7.63
N ALA A 68 -2.47 -0.46 -6.69
CA ALA A 68 -3.57 -0.55 -5.73
C ALA A 68 -4.93 -0.61 -6.43
N ARG A 69 -5.19 0.28 -7.41
CA ARG A 69 -6.41 0.25 -8.21
C ARG A 69 -6.60 -1.08 -8.94
N ARG A 70 -5.56 -1.62 -9.57
CA ARG A 70 -5.62 -2.90 -10.28
C ARG A 70 -5.94 -4.05 -9.33
N ARG A 71 -5.32 -4.10 -8.15
CA ARG A 71 -5.53 -5.16 -7.16
C ARG A 71 -6.95 -5.09 -6.57
N LEU A 72 -7.48 -3.89 -6.36
CA LEU A 72 -8.86 -3.69 -5.94
C LEU A 72 -9.87 -4.13 -7.01
N TRP A 73 -9.58 -3.87 -8.29
CA TRP A 73 -10.42 -4.35 -9.40
C TRP A 73 -10.45 -5.87 -9.51
N LEU A 74 -9.33 -6.56 -9.29
CA LEU A 74 -9.25 -8.02 -9.32
C LEU A 74 -9.88 -8.72 -8.10
N ALA A 75 -10.06 -7.99 -7.00
CA ALA A 75 -10.65 -8.49 -5.77
C ALA A 75 -12.16 -8.21 -5.67
N GLY A 76 -12.72 -7.47 -6.63
CA GLY A 76 -14.14 -7.12 -6.72
C GLY A 76 -14.95 -8.14 -7.49
#